data_AF-A0A9D2F9N8-F1
#
_entry.id   AF-A0A9D2F9N8-F1
#
_cell.length_a   1.000
_cell.length_b   1.000
_cell.length_c   1.000
_cell.angle_alpha   90.00
_cell.angle_beta   90.00
_cell.angle_gamma   90.00
#
_symmetry.space_group_name_H-M   'P 1'
#
loop_
_entity.id
_entity.type
_entity.pdbx_description
1 polymer ?
#
loop_
_entity_poly.entity_id
_entity_poly.type
_entity_poly.pdbx_seq_one_letter_code
_entity_poly.pdbx_strand_id
1 'polypeptide(L)'
;MRIEHSAIIKQIQEERLGNVTFSRYDLATGVETIEQVDTLLKEALQFLLLCHQSEIETIYGSHEERHQIYLITLQFKDHSLCNLFINASPTNQKNYQKQIEIVGTQGLYQYNSADQRGFASNFILPGNYQPDYQETSLEKISLSNLIFQIKQSIKNNETITFGG
;
A
#
# COMPACT_ATOMS: atom_id res chain seq x y z
N MET A 1 -10.62 -7.56 -3.65
CA MET A 1 -9.14 -7.48 -3.72
C MET A 1 -8.72 -7.78 -5.14
N ARG A 2 -7.90 -6.90 -5.76
CA ARG A 2 -7.57 -6.99 -7.19
C ARG A 2 -6.69 -8.19 -7.56
N ILE A 3 -6.73 -8.58 -8.83
CA ILE A 3 -6.05 -9.78 -9.37
C ILE A 3 -4.54 -9.74 -9.10
N GLU A 4 -3.89 -8.58 -9.26
CA GLU A 4 -2.46 -8.43 -9.02
C GLU A 4 -2.08 -8.68 -7.55
N HIS A 5 -2.93 -8.26 -6.60
CA HIS A 5 -2.73 -8.53 -5.18
C HIS A 5 -2.87 -10.02 -4.89
N SER A 6 -3.92 -10.65 -5.43
CA SER A 6 -4.15 -12.08 -5.25
C SER A 6 -3.01 -12.94 -5.83
N ALA A 7 -2.45 -12.54 -6.98
CA ALA A 7 -1.31 -13.24 -7.58
C ALA A 7 -0.06 -13.17 -6.69
N ILE A 8 0.23 -11.99 -6.12
CA ILE A 8 1.35 -11.80 -5.19
C ILE A 8 1.15 -12.62 -3.91
N ILE A 9 -0.02 -12.49 -3.29
CA ILE A 9 -0.35 -13.24 -2.06
C ILE A 9 -0.22 -14.74 -2.30
N LYS A 10 -0.66 -15.23 -3.47
CA LYS A 10 -0.49 -16.63 -3.85
C LYS A 10 1.00 -17.03 -3.95
N GLN A 11 1.88 -16.19 -4.49
CA GLN A 11 3.33 -16.49 -4.50
C GLN A 11 3.91 -16.58 -3.08
N ILE A 12 3.44 -15.75 -2.16
CA ILE A 12 3.83 -15.79 -0.74
C ILE A 12 3.31 -17.07 -0.06
N GLN A 13 2.03 -17.40 -0.27
CA GLN A 13 1.40 -18.61 0.29
C GLN A 13 1.98 -19.91 -0.26
N GLU A 14 2.45 -19.90 -1.51
CA GLU A 14 3.18 -21.02 -2.13
C GLU A 14 4.67 -21.05 -1.73
N GLU A 15 5.09 -20.22 -0.76
CA GLU A 15 6.46 -20.09 -0.22
C GLU A 15 7.54 -19.74 -1.27
N ARG A 16 7.16 -19.32 -2.48
CA ARG A 16 8.11 -19.07 -3.58
C ARG A 16 9.00 -17.85 -3.37
N LEU A 17 8.59 -16.94 -2.50
CA LEU A 17 9.37 -15.75 -2.14
C LEU A 17 10.14 -15.95 -0.81
N GLY A 18 9.88 -17.03 -0.07
CA GLY A 18 10.33 -17.19 1.30
C GLY A 18 9.71 -16.14 2.23
N ASN A 19 10.41 -15.80 3.32
CA ASN A 19 9.94 -14.79 4.27
C ASN A 19 10.06 -13.40 3.64
N VAL A 20 8.98 -12.61 3.65
CA VAL A 20 8.99 -11.24 3.14
C VAL A 20 9.83 -10.36 4.07
N THR A 21 10.82 -9.68 3.50
CA THR A 21 11.75 -8.80 4.24
C THR A 21 11.55 -7.33 3.89
N PHE A 22 11.07 -7.05 2.68
CA PHE A 22 10.79 -5.69 2.24
C PHE A 22 9.60 -5.66 1.28
N SER A 23 8.80 -4.61 1.35
CA SER A 23 7.81 -4.28 0.33
C SER A 23 7.82 -2.80 -0.04
N ARG A 24 7.42 -2.53 -1.28
CA ARG A 24 7.10 -1.20 -1.77
C ARG A 24 5.76 -1.23 -2.49
N TYR A 25 4.92 -0.25 -2.20
CA TYR A 25 3.65 -0.03 -2.87
C TYR A 25 3.57 1.43 -3.30
N ASP A 26 3.61 1.66 -4.61
CA ASP A 26 3.52 2.98 -5.20
C ASP A 26 2.21 3.07 -6.00
N LEU A 27 1.40 4.10 -5.72
CA LEU A 27 0.19 4.40 -6.48
C LEU A 27 0.10 5.89 -6.77
N ALA A 28 0.09 6.24 -8.05
CA ALA A 28 -0.25 7.56 -8.55
C ALA A 28 -1.63 7.51 -9.22
N THR A 29 -2.58 8.31 -8.72
CA THR A 29 -3.93 8.43 -9.26
C THR A 29 -4.51 9.79 -8.90
N GLY A 30 -5.42 10.34 -9.71
CA GLY A 30 -6.18 11.52 -9.31
C GLY A 30 -7.30 11.15 -8.35
N VAL A 31 -7.48 11.96 -7.29
CA VAL A 31 -8.66 11.92 -6.43
C VAL A 31 -9.29 13.32 -6.33
N GLU A 32 -10.58 13.34 -6.01
CA GLU A 32 -11.37 14.58 -5.84
C GLU A 32 -11.57 14.93 -4.37
N THR A 33 -11.53 13.94 -3.47
CA THR A 33 -11.78 14.13 -2.04
C THR A 33 -10.77 13.41 -1.15
N ILE A 34 -10.63 13.88 0.09
CA ILE A 34 -9.73 13.28 1.08
C ILE A 34 -10.21 11.89 1.52
N GLU A 35 -11.52 11.64 1.53
CA GLU A 35 -12.11 10.33 1.86
C GLU A 35 -11.71 9.25 0.85
N GLN A 36 -11.47 9.65 -0.41
CA GLN A 36 -10.95 8.73 -1.42
C GLN A 36 -9.50 8.34 -1.09
N VAL A 37 -8.67 9.26 -0.60
CA VAL A 37 -7.31 8.97 -0.12
C VAL A 37 -7.34 7.94 1.01
N ASP A 38 -8.21 8.15 2.01
CA ASP A 38 -8.35 7.20 3.12
C ASP A 38 -8.72 5.80 2.62
N THR A 39 -9.53 5.70 1.57
CA THR A 39 -9.91 4.41 0.98
C THR A 39 -8.73 3.75 0.24
N LEU A 40 -7.91 4.53 -0.48
CA LEU A 40 -6.67 4.05 -1.10
C LEU A 40 -5.69 3.51 -0.06
N LEU A 41 -5.52 4.25 1.04
CA LEU A 41 -4.67 3.85 2.15
C LEU A 41 -5.18 2.56 2.80
N LYS A 42 -6.49 2.41 3.03
CA LYS A 42 -7.05 1.17 3.60
C LYS A 42 -6.75 -0.05 2.74
N GLU A 43 -6.98 0.04 1.42
CA GLU A 43 -6.71 -1.08 0.52
C GLU A 43 -5.22 -1.44 0.51
N ALA A 44 -4.34 -0.43 0.38
CA ALA A 44 -2.90 -0.65 0.36
C ALA A 44 -2.40 -1.26 1.66
N LEU A 45 -2.82 -0.72 2.81
CA LEU A 45 -2.44 -1.23 4.13
C LEU A 45 -2.95 -2.65 4.35
N GLN A 46 -4.20 -2.96 3.98
CA GLN A 46 -4.72 -4.33 4.07
C GLN A 46 -3.86 -5.30 3.28
N PHE A 47 -3.54 -4.96 2.03
CA PHE A 47 -2.68 -5.78 1.17
C PHE A 47 -1.28 -5.98 1.77
N LEU A 48 -0.65 -4.91 2.26
CA LEU A 48 0.70 -4.95 2.83
C LEU A 48 0.76 -5.79 4.11
N LEU A 49 -0.24 -5.64 5.00
CA LEU A 49 -0.35 -6.46 6.22
C LEU A 49 -0.48 -7.96 5.88
N LEU A 50 -1.25 -8.30 4.84
CA LEU A 50 -1.37 -9.68 4.37
C LEU A 50 -0.07 -10.25 3.78
N CYS A 51 0.77 -9.39 3.19
CA CYS A 51 2.06 -9.81 2.64
C CYS A 51 3.08 -10.10 3.74
N HIS A 52 3.17 -9.23 4.75
CA HIS A 52 4.17 -9.35 5.81
C HIS A 52 3.81 -10.37 6.88
N GLN A 53 2.51 -10.63 7.13
CA GLN A 53 2.04 -11.61 8.13
C GLN A 53 2.66 -11.39 9.54
N SER A 54 3.01 -10.15 9.84
CA SER A 54 3.71 -9.74 11.06
C SER A 54 3.00 -8.51 11.64
N GLU A 55 3.16 -8.28 12.93
CA GLU A 55 2.61 -7.10 13.60
C GLU A 55 3.47 -5.87 13.28
N ILE A 56 2.82 -4.72 13.10
CA ILE A 56 3.52 -3.44 12.94
C ILE A 56 4.19 -3.07 14.27
N GLU A 57 5.48 -2.77 14.22
CA GLU A 57 6.29 -2.26 15.34
C GLU A 57 6.34 -0.72 15.31
N THR A 58 6.60 -0.13 14.14
CA THR A 58 6.63 1.33 14.00
C THR A 58 5.99 1.85 12.73
N ILE A 59 5.51 3.10 12.79
CA ILE A 59 4.97 3.85 11.66
C ILE A 59 5.63 5.22 11.63
N TYR A 60 6.10 5.60 10.45
CA TYR A 60 6.44 6.98 10.13
C TYR A 60 5.69 7.42 8.88
N GLY A 61 5.12 8.62 8.88
CA GLY A 61 4.42 9.18 7.74
C GLY A 61 4.85 10.62 7.44
N SER A 62 4.89 10.97 6.16
CA SER A 62 5.07 12.34 5.68
C SER A 62 4.03 12.65 4.59
N HIS A 63 3.69 13.93 4.47
CA HIS A 63 2.64 14.39 3.56
C HIS A 63 3.01 15.75 2.93
N GLU A 64 2.80 15.89 1.63
CA GLU A 64 2.81 17.18 0.94
C GLU A 64 1.37 17.55 0.57
N GLU A 65 0.86 18.60 1.22
CA GLU A 65 -0.57 18.96 1.18
C GLU A 65 -1.06 19.42 -0.20
N ARG A 66 -0.23 20.14 -0.95
CA ARG A 66 -0.66 20.75 -2.23
C ARG A 66 -0.91 19.70 -3.30
N HIS A 67 -0.10 18.66 -3.31
CA HIS A 67 -0.11 17.58 -4.28
C HIS A 67 -0.75 16.30 -3.70
N GLN A 68 -1.20 16.32 -2.45
CA GLN A 68 -1.80 15.16 -1.77
C GLN A 68 -0.90 13.93 -1.88
N ILE A 69 0.40 14.12 -1.59
CA ILE A 69 1.41 13.07 -1.69
C ILE A 69 1.70 12.55 -0.30
N TYR A 70 1.58 11.25 -0.11
CA TYR A 70 1.84 10.56 1.15
C TYR A 70 3.00 9.58 0.96
N LEU A 71 3.96 9.63 1.87
CA LEU A 71 5.00 8.62 2.00
C LEU A 71 4.95 8.06 3.42
N ILE A 72 4.69 6.77 3.53
CA ILE A 72 4.50 6.06 4.79
C ILE A 72 5.49 4.91 4.83
N THR A 73 6.24 4.82 5.92
CA THR A 73 7.15 3.71 6.21
C THR A 73 6.62 2.95 7.41
N LEU A 74 6.49 1.62 7.25
CA LEU A 74 6.13 0.70 8.32
C LEU A 74 7.33 -0.20 8.61
N GLN A 75 7.60 -0.45 9.89
CA GLN A 75 8.48 -1.53 10.33
C GLN A 75 7.63 -2.54 11.09
N PHE A 76 7.89 -3.82 10.85
CA PHE A 76 7.23 -4.93 11.50
C PHE A 76 8.12 -5.57 12.57
N LYS A 77 7.53 -6.33 13.51
CA LYS A 77 8.23 -7.00 14.63
C LYS A 77 9.30 -8.02 14.19
N ASP A 78 9.19 -8.53 12.97
CA ASP A 78 10.17 -9.43 12.34
C ASP A 78 11.28 -8.68 11.59
N HIS A 79 11.38 -7.36 11.82
CA HIS A 79 12.31 -6.43 11.17
C HIS A 79 12.10 -6.26 9.66
N SER A 80 11.00 -6.76 9.11
CA SER A 80 10.63 -6.46 7.74
C SER A 80 10.18 -5.00 7.61
N LEU A 81 10.41 -4.40 6.43
CA LEU A 81 10.14 -2.99 6.16
C LEU A 81 9.15 -2.82 5.00
N CYS A 82 8.33 -1.78 5.05
CA CYS A 82 7.39 -1.46 3.99
C CYS A 82 7.40 0.04 3.70
N ASN A 83 7.47 0.41 2.42
CA ASN A 83 7.24 1.77 1.94
C ASN A 83 5.94 1.84 1.12
N LEU A 84 5.04 2.72 1.54
CA LEU A 84 3.80 3.03 0.87
C LEU A 84 3.85 4.49 0.37
N PHE A 85 3.81 4.66 -0.94
CA PHE A 85 3.76 5.95 -1.59
C PHE A 85 2.44 6.13 -2.33
N ILE A 86 1.65 7.13 -1.92
CA ILE A 86 0.40 7.50 -2.58
C ILE A 86 0.55 8.93 -3.12
N ASN A 87 0.57 9.08 -4.44
CA ASN A 87 0.43 10.37 -5.10
C ASN A 87 -1.03 10.55 -5.56
N ALA A 88 -1.82 11.21 -4.72
CA ALA A 88 -3.24 11.46 -4.99
C ALA A 88 -3.49 12.77 -5.75
N SER A 89 -2.46 13.39 -6.34
CA SER A 89 -2.58 14.71 -6.97
C SER A 89 -3.76 14.78 -7.95
N PRO A 90 -4.62 15.82 -7.86
CA PRO A 90 -5.69 16.02 -8.83
C PRO A 90 -5.20 16.14 -10.28
N THR A 91 -3.93 16.48 -10.49
CA THR A 91 -3.29 16.53 -11.83
C THR A 91 -3.11 15.15 -12.46
N ASN A 92 -3.15 14.06 -11.69
CA ASN A 92 -3.08 12.68 -12.17
C ASN A 92 -4.43 12.18 -12.73
N GLN A 93 -5.42 13.05 -12.96
CA GLN A 93 -6.71 12.67 -13.49
C GLN A 93 -6.59 11.93 -14.84
N LYS A 94 -7.45 10.92 -15.03
CA LYS A 94 -7.69 10.11 -16.25
C LYS A 94 -6.88 8.83 -16.39
N ASN A 95 -5.76 8.66 -15.70
CA ASN A 95 -4.95 7.43 -15.72
C ASN A 95 -4.41 7.16 -14.30
N TYR A 96 -4.05 5.91 -14.01
CA TYR A 96 -3.29 5.61 -12.79
C TYR A 96 -2.02 4.81 -13.12
N GLN A 97 -1.02 4.95 -12.25
CA GLN A 97 0.19 4.14 -12.27
C GLN A 97 0.36 3.48 -10.91
N LYS A 98 0.46 2.15 -10.92
CA LYS A 98 0.67 1.30 -9.76
C LYS A 98 1.92 0.47 -9.93
N GLN A 99 2.77 0.44 -8.92
CA GLN A 99 3.95 -0.41 -8.83
C GLN A 99 3.97 -1.10 -7.46
N ILE A 100 4.31 -2.39 -7.46
CA ILE A 100 4.46 -3.17 -6.24
C ILE A 100 5.76 -3.95 -6.35
N GLU A 101 6.56 -3.92 -5.31
CA GLU A 101 7.76 -4.72 -5.15
C GLU A 101 7.65 -5.50 -3.84
N ILE A 102 7.82 -6.82 -3.89
CA ILE A 102 7.91 -7.69 -2.71
C ILE A 102 9.24 -8.42 -2.78
N VAL A 103 10.09 -8.18 -1.78
CA VAL A 103 11.38 -8.85 -1.61
C VAL A 103 11.23 -9.84 -0.46
N GLY A 104 11.48 -11.11 -0.74
CA GLY A 104 11.60 -12.14 0.27
C GLY A 104 12.97 -12.78 0.27
N THR A 105 13.22 -13.66 1.23
CA THR A 105 14.52 -14.33 1.40
C THR A 105 14.92 -15.24 0.24
N GLN A 106 13.98 -15.63 -0.61
CA GLN A 106 14.21 -16.56 -1.72
C GLN A 106 13.93 -15.95 -3.10
N GLY A 107 13.39 -14.74 -3.17
CA GLY A 107 13.03 -14.15 -4.45
C GLY A 107 12.50 -12.73 -4.37
N LEU A 108 12.25 -12.19 -5.55
CA LEU A 108 11.68 -10.87 -5.77
C LEU A 108 10.47 -11.01 -6.69
N TYR A 109 9.37 -10.35 -6.33
CA TYR A 109 8.24 -10.17 -7.21
C TYR A 109 8.03 -8.68 -7.47
N GLN A 110 7.89 -8.32 -8.74
CA GLN A 110 7.60 -6.96 -9.16
C GLN A 110 6.36 -6.93 -10.05
N TYR A 111 5.45 -6.02 -9.73
CA TYR A 111 4.35 -5.64 -10.58
C TYR A 111 4.50 -4.18 -10.96
N ASN A 112 4.34 -3.88 -12.24
CA ASN A 112 4.33 -2.52 -12.75
C ASN A 112 3.23 -2.41 -13.79
N SER A 113 2.20 -1.63 -13.50
CA SER A 113 1.09 -1.35 -14.44
C SER A 113 1.56 -0.73 -15.76
N ALA A 114 2.74 -0.08 -15.79
CA ALA A 114 3.31 0.47 -17.02
C ALA A 114 4.09 -0.56 -17.87
N ASP A 115 4.43 -1.75 -17.34
CA ASP A 115 5.10 -2.80 -18.11
C ASP A 115 4.05 -3.65 -18.85
N GLN A 116 4.18 -3.74 -20.18
CA GLN A 116 3.29 -4.50 -21.06
C GLN A 116 3.27 -6.02 -20.75
N ARG A 117 4.24 -6.53 -19.99
CA ARG A 117 4.32 -7.95 -19.60
C ARG A 117 3.59 -8.26 -18.29
N GLY A 118 3.06 -7.27 -17.59
CA GLY A 118 2.32 -7.42 -16.32
C GLY A 118 0.89 -7.96 -16.49
N PHE A 119 0.73 -9.12 -17.14
CA PHE A 119 -0.55 -9.79 -17.45
C PHE A 119 -1.52 -8.98 -18.35
N ALA A 120 -1.66 -9.44 -19.59
CA ALA A 120 -2.41 -8.81 -20.68
C ALA A 120 -3.88 -8.47 -20.33
N SER A 121 -4.21 -7.17 -20.35
CA SER A 121 -5.34 -6.57 -21.10
C SER A 121 -5.57 -5.11 -20.65
N ASN A 122 -5.01 -4.15 -21.41
CA ASN A 122 -5.22 -2.69 -21.34
C ASN A 122 -4.57 -1.97 -20.13
N PHE A 123 -3.34 -1.51 -20.33
CA PHE A 123 -2.37 -1.19 -19.27
C PHE A 123 -2.32 0.26 -18.77
N ILE A 124 -2.93 1.18 -19.51
CA ILE A 124 -3.40 2.43 -18.93
C ILE A 124 -4.90 2.28 -18.90
N LEU A 125 -5.45 1.92 -17.75
CA LEU A 125 -6.90 1.85 -17.63
C LEU A 125 -7.43 3.28 -17.62
N PRO A 126 -8.29 3.65 -18.58
CA PRO A 126 -8.91 4.96 -18.56
C PRO A 126 -9.76 5.10 -17.30
N GLY A 127 -9.60 6.22 -16.61
CA GLY A 127 -10.30 6.53 -15.37
C GLY A 127 -9.40 6.47 -14.12
N ASN A 128 -9.93 6.98 -13.01
CA ASN A 128 -9.23 6.99 -11.73
C ASN A 128 -9.21 5.59 -11.12
N TYR A 129 -8.16 5.25 -10.38
CA TYR A 129 -8.07 3.98 -9.68
C TYR A 129 -9.26 3.81 -8.73
N GLN A 130 -10.00 2.71 -8.88
CA GLN A 130 -11.12 2.35 -8.00
C GLN A 130 -10.64 1.29 -7.01
N PRO A 131 -10.60 1.59 -5.70
CA PRO A 131 -10.22 0.60 -4.70
C PRO A 131 -11.17 -0.60 -4.70
N ASP A 132 -10.63 -1.82 -4.71
CA ASP A 132 -11.42 -3.04 -4.57
C ASP A 132 -11.30 -3.59 -3.14
N TYR A 133 -11.92 -2.84 -2.23
CA TYR A 133 -11.94 -3.08 -0.80
C TYR A 133 -13.37 -3.38 -0.35
N GLN A 134 -13.60 -4.58 0.18
CA GLN A 134 -14.88 -4.98 0.79
C GLN A 134 -14.67 -5.15 2.29
N GLU A 135 -15.34 -4.31 3.08
CA GLU A 135 -15.14 -4.21 4.54
C GLU A 135 -15.77 -5.39 5.30
N THR A 136 -15.02 -6.03 6.20
CA THR A 136 -15.59 -6.70 7.37
C THR A 136 -15.49 -5.79 8.60
N SER A 137 -16.40 -5.93 9.58
CA SER A 137 -16.55 -4.96 10.69
C SER A 137 -15.34 -4.86 11.63
N LEU A 138 -14.63 -5.96 11.86
CA LEU A 138 -13.43 -6.01 12.71
C LEU A 138 -12.20 -5.39 12.02
N GLU A 139 -12.03 -5.67 10.72
CA GLU A 139 -10.95 -5.08 9.91
C GLU A 139 -11.09 -3.55 9.80
N LYS A 140 -12.33 -3.04 9.77
CA LYS A 140 -12.62 -1.60 9.74
C LYS A 140 -12.03 -0.84 10.92
N ILE A 141 -12.16 -1.38 12.14
CA ILE A 141 -11.67 -0.72 13.37
C ILE A 141 -10.14 -0.68 13.36
N SER A 142 -9.50 -1.79 12.97
CA SER A 142 -8.04 -1.90 12.92
C SER A 142 -7.42 -0.95 11.89
N LEU A 143 -7.90 -0.97 10.64
CA LEU A 143 -7.34 -0.14 9.57
C LEU A 143 -7.62 1.36 9.78
N SER A 144 -8.79 1.71 10.31
CA SER A 144 -9.10 3.11 10.63
C SER A 144 -8.22 3.64 11.75
N ASN A 145 -7.90 2.82 12.76
CA ASN A 145 -6.93 3.18 13.79
C ASN A 145 -5.52 3.35 13.20
N LEU A 146 -5.07 2.47 12.30
CA LEU A 146 -3.79 2.62 11.62
C LEU A 146 -3.69 3.92 10.82
N ILE A 147 -4.73 4.26 10.06
CA ILE A 147 -4.79 5.56 9.34
C ILE A 147 -4.74 6.72 10.32
N PHE A 148 -5.45 6.62 11.45
CA PHE A 148 -5.36 7.64 12.49
C PHE A 148 -3.92 7.79 13.01
N GLN A 149 -3.20 6.70 13.29
CA GLN A 149 -1.80 6.74 13.73
C GLN A 149 -0.87 7.33 12.67
N ILE A 150 -1.08 7.00 11.39
CA ILE A 150 -0.36 7.61 10.26
C ILE A 150 -0.58 9.13 10.25
N LYS A 151 -1.83 9.59 10.40
CA LYS A 151 -2.16 11.01 10.46
C LYS A 151 -1.52 11.70 11.68
N GLN A 152 -1.43 11.04 12.83
CA GLN A 152 -0.70 11.56 13.99
C GLN A 152 0.80 11.66 13.72
N SER A 153 1.40 10.62 13.13
CA SER A 153 2.82 10.62 12.75
C SER A 153 3.15 11.79 11.82
N ILE A 154 2.34 12.01 10.78
CA ILE A 154 2.48 13.14 9.85
C ILE A 154 2.36 14.48 10.58
N LYS A 155 1.32 14.63 11.42
CA LYS A 155 1.04 15.88 12.11
C LYS A 155 2.15 16.28 13.08
N ASN A 156 2.72 15.31 13.79
CA ASN A 156 3.73 15.54 14.82
C ASN A 156 5.15 15.42 14.26
N ASN A 157 5.32 14.91 13.04
CA ASN A 157 6.60 14.54 12.44
C ASN A 157 7.43 13.59 13.33
N GLU A 158 6.77 12.55 13.83
CA GLU A 158 7.34 11.60 14.79
C GLU A 158 7.03 10.17 14.38
N THR A 159 7.93 9.26 14.71
CA THR A 159 7.69 7.82 14.59
C THR A 159 6.75 7.36 15.72
N ILE A 160 5.67 6.68 15.36
CA ILE A 160 4.77 6.02 16.29
C ILE A 160 5.25 4.60 16.51
N THR A 161 5.48 4.21 17.77
CA THR A 161 5.87 2.84 18.15
C THR A 161 4.70 2.12 18.81
N PHE A 162 4.45 0.88 18.39
CA PHE A 162 3.46 -0.01 18.98
C PHE A 162 4.15 -0.89 20.03
N GLY A 163 3.59 -0.96 21.24
CA GLY A 163 4.18 -1.69 22.37
C GLY A 163 4.37 -3.18 22.08
N GLY A 164 5.49 -3.73 22.56
CA GLY A 164 5.89 -5.14 22.45
C GLY A 164 4.95 -6.10 23.17
#